data_AF-A0A0F2ITM6-F1
#
_entry.id   AF-A0A0F2ITM6-F1
#
_cell.length_a   1.000
_cell.length_b   1.000
_cell.length_c   1.000
_cell.angle_alpha   90.00
_cell.angle_beta   90.00
_cell.angle_gamma   90.00
#
_symmetry.space_group_name_H-M   'P 1'
#
loop_
_entity.id
_entity.type
_entity.pdbx_description
1 polymer ?
#
loop_
_entity_poly.entity_id
_entity_poly.type
_entity_poly.pdbx_seq_one_letter_code
_entity_poly.pdbx_strand_id
1 'polypeptide(L)'
;GNADSTAHSSEEAVQACAHGSSQVNQTQGSIQNLAQEVQAATNVIQELEAHGNSINTILSTIQDIAEQTNLLALNAAIEAARAGDQGRGFAVVADEVRVLSQRTHASTKEIQETIEMLQGTTKKAVDIMGDGRRLADTSVDDANSAAASLTQIHSAVERIS
;
A
#
# COMPACT_ATOMS: atom_id res chain seq x y z
N GLY A 1 -57.04 19.57 -24.13
CA GLY A 1 -55.68 20.14 -24.04
C GLY A 1 -54.89 19.66 -22.84
N ASN A 2 -55.51 19.43 -21.67
CA ASN A 2 -54.74 19.16 -20.44
C ASN A 2 -54.44 17.67 -20.18
N ALA A 3 -55.36 16.76 -20.52
CA ALA A 3 -55.15 15.32 -20.34
C ALA A 3 -54.01 14.79 -21.24
N ASP A 4 -53.99 15.21 -22.51
CA ASP A 4 -52.96 14.84 -23.49
C ASP A 4 -51.56 15.33 -23.07
N SER A 5 -51.48 16.58 -22.57
CA SER A 5 -50.23 17.12 -22.02
C SER A 5 -49.79 16.41 -20.74
N THR A 6 -50.73 15.98 -19.88
CA THR A 6 -50.41 15.25 -18.65
C THR A 6 -49.87 13.86 -18.96
N ALA A 7 -50.52 13.14 -19.89
CA ALA A 7 -50.07 11.83 -20.35
C ALA A 7 -48.67 11.90 -20.95
N HIS A 8 -48.40 12.90 -21.80
CA HIS A 8 -47.08 13.09 -22.39
C HIS A 8 -45.99 13.36 -21.33
N SER A 9 -46.25 14.25 -20.37
CA SER A 9 -45.31 14.52 -19.27
C SER A 9 -45.09 13.30 -18.35
N SER A 10 -46.12 12.47 -18.14
CA SER A 10 -45.96 11.21 -17.40
C SER A 10 -45.08 10.20 -18.15
N GLU A 11 -45.24 10.06 -19.47
CA GLU A 11 -44.37 9.20 -20.29
C GLU A 11 -42.91 9.67 -20.24
N GLU A 12 -42.65 10.98 -20.38
CA GLU A 12 -41.30 11.54 -20.24
C GLU A 12 -40.70 11.26 -18.86
N ALA A 13 -41.48 11.42 -17.79
CA ALA A 13 -41.02 11.14 -16.44
C ALA A 13 -40.73 9.65 -16.21
N VAL A 14 -41.54 8.74 -16.78
CA VAL A 14 -41.29 7.29 -16.76
C VAL A 14 -39.97 6.96 -17.48
N GLN A 15 -39.76 7.51 -18.67
CA GLN A 15 -38.51 7.30 -19.42
C GLN A 15 -37.30 7.85 -18.66
N ALA A 16 -37.41 9.03 -18.07
CA ALA A 16 -36.35 9.63 -17.26
C ALA A 16 -36.01 8.78 -16.02
N CYS A 17 -37.01 8.21 -15.33
CA CYS A 17 -36.79 7.31 -14.19
C CYS A 17 -36.12 6.00 -14.61
N ALA A 18 -36.56 5.40 -15.73
CA ALA A 18 -35.95 4.19 -16.27
C ALA A 18 -34.48 4.42 -16.65
N HIS A 19 -34.19 5.54 -17.32
CA HIS A 19 -32.82 5.93 -17.66
C HIS A 19 -31.97 6.18 -16.41
N GLY A 20 -32.50 6.93 -15.44
CA GLY A 20 -31.84 7.17 -14.15
C GLY A 20 -31.51 5.87 -13.41
N SER A 21 -32.45 4.91 -13.38
CA SER A 21 -32.24 3.62 -12.74
C SER A 21 -31.13 2.82 -13.42
N SER A 22 -31.09 2.82 -14.76
CA SER A 22 -29.99 2.23 -15.52
C SER A 22 -28.64 2.87 -15.19
N GLN A 23 -28.59 4.20 -15.08
CA GLN A 23 -27.35 4.93 -14.76
C GLN A 23 -26.87 4.62 -13.34
N VAL A 24 -27.79 4.51 -12.37
CA VAL A 24 -27.46 4.14 -10.98
C VAL A 24 -26.90 2.71 -10.92
N ASN A 25 -27.51 1.75 -11.62
CA ASN A 25 -26.99 0.38 -11.71
C ASN A 25 -25.59 0.32 -12.34
N GLN A 26 -25.34 1.12 -13.37
CA GLN A 26 -24.00 1.22 -13.97
C GLN A 26 -22.96 1.81 -12.99
N THR A 27 -23.36 2.83 -12.23
CA THR A 27 -22.50 3.44 -11.20
C THR A 27 -22.19 2.44 -10.10
N GLN A 28 -23.18 1.66 -9.64
CA GLN A 28 -22.97 0.58 -8.67
C GLN A 28 -21.92 -0.44 -9.16
N GLY A 29 -22.04 -0.91 -10.40
CA GLY A 29 -21.06 -1.84 -10.99
C GLY A 29 -19.66 -1.22 -11.06
N SER A 30 -19.55 0.05 -11.43
CA SER A 30 -18.26 0.77 -11.45
C SER A 30 -17.63 0.88 -10.06
N ILE A 31 -18.43 1.14 -9.03
CA ILE A 31 -17.95 1.23 -7.63
C ILE A 31 -17.51 -0.14 -7.11
N GLN A 32 -18.24 -1.21 -7.44
CA GLN A 32 -17.83 -2.57 -7.07
C GLN A 32 -16.50 -2.97 -7.70
N ASN A 33 -16.29 -2.61 -8.97
CA ASN A 33 -14.99 -2.82 -9.63
C ASN A 33 -13.88 -2.02 -8.95
N LEU A 34 -14.14 -0.75 -8.60
CA LEU A 34 -13.20 0.08 -7.85
C LEU A 34 -12.84 -0.56 -6.50
N ALA A 35 -13.81 -1.09 -5.75
CA ALA A 35 -13.56 -1.77 -4.48
C ALA A 35 -12.64 -3.00 -4.67
N GLN A 36 -12.82 -3.76 -5.76
CA GLN A 36 -11.94 -4.88 -6.10
C GLN A 36 -10.52 -4.41 -6.44
N GLU A 37 -10.37 -3.34 -7.22
CA GLU A 37 -9.06 -2.76 -7.54
C GLU A 37 -8.32 -2.26 -6.29
N VAL A 38 -9.03 -1.57 -5.39
CA VAL A 38 -8.49 -1.13 -4.10
C VAL A 38 -8.03 -2.33 -3.27
N GLN A 39 -8.81 -3.43 -3.25
CA GLN A 39 -8.43 -4.64 -2.54
C GLN A 39 -7.20 -5.31 -3.16
N ALA A 40 -7.13 -5.39 -4.48
CA ALA A 40 -5.97 -5.96 -5.18
C ALA A 40 -4.70 -5.16 -4.88
N ALA A 41 -4.78 -3.84 -4.95
CA ALA A 41 -3.66 -2.97 -4.64
C ALA A 41 -3.28 -3.04 -3.15
N THR A 42 -4.24 -3.23 -2.23
CA THR A 42 -3.96 -3.48 -0.80
C THR A 42 -3.07 -4.71 -0.63
N ASN A 43 -3.38 -5.81 -1.33
CA ASN A 43 -2.62 -7.04 -1.26
C ASN A 43 -1.16 -6.85 -1.74
N VAL A 44 -0.95 -6.09 -2.82
CA VAL A 44 0.39 -5.78 -3.34
C VAL A 44 1.20 -4.97 -2.31
N ILE A 45 0.58 -4.03 -1.61
CA ILE A 45 1.26 -3.24 -0.58
C ILE A 45 1.61 -4.09 0.65
N GLN A 46 0.75 -5.04 1.03
CA GLN A 46 1.04 -6.01 2.09
C GLN A 46 2.21 -6.93 1.73
N GLU A 47 2.34 -7.33 0.46
CA GLU A 47 3.50 -8.07 -0.02
C GLU A 47 4.79 -7.24 0.10
N LEU A 48 4.73 -5.95 -0.22
CA LEU A 48 5.85 -5.02 -0.04
C LEU A 48 6.27 -4.88 1.44
N GLU A 49 5.31 -4.88 2.37
CA GLU A 49 5.59 -4.92 3.81
C GLU A 49 6.35 -6.20 4.21
N ALA A 50 5.91 -7.36 3.70
CA ALA A 50 6.56 -8.64 3.96
C ALA A 50 7.99 -8.70 3.39
N HIS A 51 8.22 -8.12 2.21
CA HIS A 51 9.56 -7.95 1.64
C HIS A 51 10.44 -7.05 2.52
N GLY A 52 9.91 -5.94 3.03
CA GLY A 52 10.63 -5.07 3.97
C GLY A 52 11.09 -5.81 5.23
N ASN A 53 10.22 -6.65 5.82
CA ASN A 53 10.57 -7.48 6.99
C ASN A 53 11.67 -8.51 6.67
N SER A 54 11.63 -9.09 5.47
CA SER A 54 12.67 -10.02 5.01
C SER A 54 14.02 -9.32 4.84
N ILE A 55 14.02 -8.10 4.29
CA ILE A 55 15.23 -7.29 4.16
C ILE A 55 15.82 -6.94 5.54
N ASN A 56 14.99 -6.58 6.52
CA ASN A 56 15.46 -6.32 7.90
C ASN A 56 16.20 -7.53 8.50
N THR A 57 15.70 -8.74 8.26
CA THR A 57 16.36 -9.98 8.73
C THR A 57 17.74 -10.16 8.08
N ILE A 58 17.85 -9.87 6.79
CA ILE A 58 19.12 -9.92 6.05
C ILE A 58 20.08 -8.85 6.59
N LEU A 59 19.62 -7.63 6.81
CA LEU A 59 20.45 -6.54 7.35
C LEU A 59 20.99 -6.86 8.74
N SER A 60 20.18 -7.43 9.63
CA SER A 60 20.64 -7.91 10.94
C SER A 60 21.78 -8.91 10.80
N THR A 61 21.67 -9.86 9.85
CA THR A 61 22.72 -10.85 9.60
C THR A 61 24.00 -10.18 9.08
N ILE A 62 23.90 -9.17 8.21
CA ILE A 62 25.08 -8.44 7.70
C ILE A 62 25.73 -7.61 8.82
N GLN A 63 24.93 -6.99 9.70
CA GLN A 63 25.44 -6.27 10.88
C GLN A 63 26.23 -7.21 11.80
N ASP A 64 25.70 -8.41 12.07
CA ASP A 64 26.39 -9.42 12.87
C ASP A 64 27.72 -9.87 12.22
N ILE A 65 27.72 -10.07 10.90
CA ILE A 65 28.94 -10.41 10.14
C ILE A 65 29.96 -9.26 10.21
N ALA A 66 29.53 -8.01 10.08
CA ALA A 66 30.39 -6.84 10.17
C ALA A 66 31.00 -6.71 11.57
N GLU A 67 30.23 -6.93 12.63
CA GLU A 67 30.70 -6.92 14.02
C GLU A 67 31.73 -8.03 14.27
N GLN A 68 31.46 -9.26 13.80
CA GLN A 68 32.40 -10.37 13.92
C GLN A 68 33.70 -10.11 13.12
N THR A 69 33.58 -9.52 11.93
CA THR A 69 34.73 -9.14 11.11
C THR A 69 35.56 -8.06 11.80
N ASN A 70 34.92 -7.08 12.43
CA ASN A 70 35.57 -6.04 13.22
C ASN A 70 36.35 -6.64 14.41
N LEU A 71 35.75 -7.59 15.14
CA LEU A 71 36.42 -8.29 16.24
C LEU A 71 37.59 -9.17 15.76
N LEU A 72 37.45 -9.86 14.63
CA LEU A 72 38.54 -10.63 14.02
C LEU A 72 39.70 -9.72 13.61
N ALA A 73 39.41 -8.58 12.99
CA ALA A 73 40.39 -7.58 12.60
C ALA A 73 41.13 -7.01 13.83
N LEU A 74 40.42 -6.73 14.92
CA LEU A 74 41.01 -6.29 16.17
C LEU A 74 41.99 -7.32 16.75
N ASN A 75 41.59 -8.60 16.80
CA ASN A 75 42.46 -9.68 17.27
C ASN A 75 43.71 -9.82 16.38
N ALA A 76 43.56 -9.70 15.06
CA ALA A 76 44.69 -9.73 14.13
C ALA A 76 45.64 -8.54 14.34
N ALA A 77 45.12 -7.34 14.59
CA ALA A 77 45.93 -6.16 14.89
C ALA A 77 46.73 -6.32 16.20
N ILE A 78 46.13 -6.91 17.23
CA ILE A 78 46.80 -7.23 18.51
C ILE A 78 47.94 -8.23 18.29
N GLU A 79 47.70 -9.31 17.55
CA GLU A 79 48.72 -10.33 17.30
C GLU A 79 49.85 -9.79 16.40
N ALA A 80 49.52 -8.93 15.42
CA ALA A 80 50.49 -8.24 14.60
C ALA A 80 51.40 -7.31 15.43
N ALA A 81 50.84 -6.58 16.40
CA ALA A 81 51.63 -5.77 17.33
C ALA A 81 52.57 -6.64 18.20
N ARG A 82 52.11 -7.84 18.60
CA ARG A 82 52.90 -8.80 19.38
C ARG A 82 54.08 -9.38 18.61
N ALA A 83 53.93 -9.57 17.30
CA ALA A 83 54.99 -10.04 16.40
C ALA A 83 56.07 -8.98 16.07
N GLY A 84 55.90 -7.73 16.53
CA GLY A 84 56.85 -6.64 16.33
C GLY A 84 57.07 -6.32 14.84
N ASP A 85 58.32 -6.22 14.41
CA ASP A 85 58.66 -5.84 13.03
C ASP A 85 58.16 -6.85 11.98
N GLN A 86 58.03 -8.14 12.33
CA GLN A 86 57.51 -9.16 11.42
C GLN A 86 55.99 -9.05 11.19
N GLY A 87 55.27 -8.38 12.09
CA GLY A 87 53.82 -8.20 12.03
C GLY A 87 53.36 -6.95 11.28
N ARG A 88 54.26 -6.06 10.85
CA ARG A 88 53.90 -4.75 10.26
C ARG A 88 52.97 -4.84 9.05
N GLY A 89 53.21 -5.78 8.14
CA GLY A 89 52.34 -5.99 6.97
C GLY A 89 50.94 -6.46 7.36
N PHE A 90 50.85 -7.38 8.34
CA PHE A 90 49.58 -7.86 8.86
C PHE A 90 48.80 -6.78 9.61
N ALA A 91 49.48 -5.88 10.33
CA ALA A 91 48.84 -4.77 11.04
C ALA A 91 48.10 -3.82 10.08
N VAL A 92 48.69 -3.50 8.91
CA VAL A 92 48.05 -2.64 7.90
C VAL A 92 46.80 -3.30 7.33
N VAL A 93 46.88 -4.60 7.00
CA VAL A 93 45.72 -5.35 6.50
C VAL A 93 44.61 -5.43 7.55
N ALA A 94 44.96 -5.69 8.80
CA ALA A 94 43.99 -5.76 9.89
C ALA A 94 43.24 -4.42 10.08
N ASP A 95 43.94 -3.29 10.01
CA ASP A 95 43.29 -1.98 10.17
C ASP A 95 42.40 -1.63 8.96
N GLU A 96 42.79 -2.01 7.74
CA GLU A 96 41.93 -1.85 6.54
C GLU A 96 40.65 -2.70 6.64
N VAL A 97 40.76 -3.96 7.07
CA VAL A 97 39.58 -4.82 7.30
C VAL A 97 38.67 -4.23 8.38
N ARG A 98 39.25 -3.66 9.44
CA ARG A 98 38.51 -2.98 10.51
C ARG A 98 37.72 -1.79 9.95
N VAL A 99 38.36 -0.92 9.17
CA VAL A 99 37.70 0.22 8.52
C VAL A 99 36.58 -0.24 7.59
N LEU A 100 36.82 -1.30 6.81
CA LEU A 100 35.81 -1.85 5.90
C LEU A 100 34.59 -2.37 6.66
N SER A 101 34.81 -3.12 7.75
CA SER A 101 33.72 -3.64 8.59
C SER A 101 32.89 -2.53 9.23
N GLN A 102 33.53 -1.44 9.69
CA GLN A 102 32.82 -0.26 10.23
C GLN A 102 31.99 0.44 9.16
N ARG A 103 32.52 0.57 7.93
CA ARG A 103 31.77 1.12 6.79
C ARG A 103 30.58 0.25 6.41
N THR A 104 30.75 -1.08 6.38
CA THR A 104 29.64 -2.01 6.15
C THR A 104 28.54 -1.83 7.19
N HIS A 105 28.90 -1.76 8.48
CA HIS A 105 27.94 -1.55 9.56
C HIS A 105 27.17 -0.22 9.38
N ALA A 106 27.88 0.89 9.10
CA ALA A 106 27.25 2.18 8.84
C ALA A 106 26.26 2.11 7.66
N SER A 107 26.66 1.52 6.53
CA SER A 107 25.78 1.38 5.36
C SER A 107 24.57 0.49 5.64
N THR A 108 24.72 -0.60 6.39
CA THR A 108 23.55 -1.43 6.76
C THR A 108 22.54 -0.66 7.60
N LYS A 109 23.02 0.24 8.48
CA LYS A 109 22.15 1.09 9.29
C LYS A 109 21.38 2.10 8.43
N GLU A 110 22.04 2.76 7.48
CA GLU A 110 21.38 3.68 6.55
C GLU A 110 20.30 2.97 5.70
N ILE A 111 20.58 1.73 5.26
CA ILE A 111 19.58 0.93 4.53
C ILE A 111 18.41 0.57 5.46
N GLN A 112 18.69 0.20 6.72
CA GLN A 112 17.64 -0.12 7.71
C GLN A 112 16.71 1.07 7.93
N GLU A 113 17.24 2.28 8.13
CA GLU A 113 16.44 3.51 8.25
C GLU A 113 15.56 3.76 7.02
N THR A 114 16.08 3.48 5.82
CA THR A 114 15.31 3.59 4.56
C THR A 114 14.17 2.57 4.49
N ILE A 115 14.42 1.33 4.92
CA ILE A 115 13.39 0.28 4.97
C ILE A 115 12.32 0.62 6.00
N GLU A 116 12.68 1.14 7.17
CA GLU A 116 11.71 1.58 8.19
C GLU A 116 10.80 2.71 7.66
N MET A 117 11.35 3.69 6.94
CA MET A 117 10.56 4.73 6.28
C MET A 117 9.61 4.15 5.22
N LEU A 118 10.08 3.17 4.44
CA LEU A 118 9.27 2.48 3.43
C LEU A 118 8.12 1.73 4.09
N GLN A 119 8.38 0.98 5.17
CA GLN A 119 7.37 0.28 5.96
C GLN A 119 6.32 1.23 6.58
N GLY A 120 6.77 2.38 7.09
CA GLY A 120 5.87 3.41 7.58
C GLY A 120 4.96 3.98 6.48
N THR A 121 5.48 4.10 5.26
CA THR A 121 4.73 4.62 4.11
C THR A 121 3.75 3.58 3.56
N THR A 122 4.14 2.31 3.47
CA THR A 122 3.22 1.22 3.06
C THR A 122 2.08 1.06 4.05
N LYS A 123 2.34 1.14 5.37
CA LYS A 123 1.27 1.10 6.37
C LYS A 123 0.24 2.20 6.17
N LYS A 124 0.70 3.45 5.97
CA LYS A 124 -0.21 4.58 5.65
C LYS A 124 -1.02 4.33 4.39
N ALA A 125 -0.42 3.72 3.36
CA ALA A 125 -1.12 3.39 2.13
C ALA A 125 -2.22 2.35 2.37
N VAL A 126 -1.95 1.30 3.16
CA VAL A 126 -2.98 0.31 3.57
C VAL A 126 -4.14 0.99 4.30
N ASP A 127 -3.87 1.91 5.22
CA ASP A 127 -4.91 2.65 5.95
C ASP A 127 -5.80 3.47 4.99
N ILE A 128 -5.19 4.21 4.06
CA ILE A 128 -5.89 5.00 3.04
C ILE A 128 -6.74 4.11 2.13
N MET A 129 -6.23 2.94 1.75
CA MET A 129 -6.97 1.97 0.94
C MET A 129 -8.14 1.35 1.71
N GLY A 130 -7.97 1.08 3.00
CA GLY A 130 -9.05 0.64 3.88
C GLY A 130 -10.20 1.66 3.92
N ASP A 131 -9.86 2.95 4.05
CA ASP A 131 -10.86 4.03 3.96
C ASP A 131 -11.49 4.15 2.57
N GLY A 132 -10.69 4.01 1.50
CA GLY A 132 -11.18 4.00 0.13
C GLY A 132 -12.19 2.87 -0.14
N ARG A 133 -11.93 1.68 0.40
CA ARG A 133 -12.84 0.54 0.33
C ARG A 133 -14.15 0.82 1.09
N ARG A 134 -14.07 1.36 2.30
CA ARG A 134 -15.26 1.73 3.08
C ARG A 134 -16.12 2.79 2.39
N LEU A 135 -15.49 3.76 1.73
CA LEU A 135 -16.17 4.76 0.91
C LEU A 135 -16.87 4.12 -0.30
N ALA A 136 -16.22 3.17 -0.97
CA ALA A 136 -16.84 2.42 -2.06
C ALA A 136 -18.06 1.63 -1.58
N ASP A 137 -17.95 0.91 -0.45
CA ASP A 137 -19.07 0.17 0.13
C ASP A 137 -20.26 1.10 0.47
N THR A 138 -19.99 2.25 1.08
CA THR A 138 -21.03 3.26 1.37
C THR A 138 -21.66 3.82 0.09
N SER A 139 -20.86 4.03 -0.96
CA SER A 139 -21.36 4.54 -2.24
C SER A 139 -22.27 3.53 -2.96
N VAL A 140 -22.04 2.22 -2.75
CA VAL A 140 -22.96 1.16 -3.22
C VAL A 140 -24.30 1.25 -2.51
N ASP A 141 -24.31 1.48 -1.19
CA ASP A 141 -25.54 1.62 -0.41
C ASP A 141 -26.35 2.87 -0.79
N ASP A 142 -25.65 3.99 -1.04
CA ASP A 142 -26.28 5.22 -1.54
C ASP A 142 -26.88 5.01 -2.94
N ALA A 143 -26.17 4.31 -3.83
CA ALA A 143 -26.68 3.95 -5.15
C ALA A 143 -27.94 3.05 -5.04
N ASN A 144 -27.93 2.05 -4.15
CA ASN A 144 -29.11 1.21 -3.89
C ASN A 144 -30.32 2.05 -3.42
N SER A 145 -30.09 3.00 -2.54
CA SER A 145 -31.14 3.90 -2.02
C SER A 145 -31.70 4.82 -3.11
N ALA A 146 -30.83 5.32 -3.99
CA ALA A 146 -31.24 6.12 -5.16
C ALA A 146 -32.05 5.27 -6.16
N ALA A 147 -31.63 4.04 -6.45
CA ALA A 147 -32.36 3.12 -7.31
C ALA A 147 -33.77 2.83 -6.78
N ALA A 148 -33.88 2.54 -5.47
CA ALA A 148 -35.17 2.31 -4.83
C ALA A 148 -36.10 3.54 -4.92
N SER A 149 -35.55 4.74 -4.74
CA SER A 149 -36.29 6.00 -4.87
C SER A 149 -36.80 6.21 -6.30
N LEU A 150 -35.98 5.92 -7.32
CA LEU A 150 -36.38 5.99 -8.72
C LEU A 150 -37.49 4.98 -9.06
N THR A 151 -37.43 3.77 -8.50
CA THR A 151 -38.52 2.78 -8.63
C THR A 151 -39.82 3.30 -8.01
N GLN A 152 -39.77 3.92 -6.83
CA GLN A 152 -40.95 4.50 -6.21
C GLN A 152 -41.55 5.65 -7.03
N ILE A 153 -40.72 6.52 -7.60
CA ILE A 153 -41.16 7.61 -8.48
C ILE A 153 -41.80 7.04 -9.73
N HIS A 154 -41.16 6.06 -10.38
CA HIS A 154 -41.69 5.39 -11.56
C HIS A 154 -43.10 4.82 -11.30
N SER A 155 -43.28 4.04 -10.22
CA SER A 155 -44.59 3.50 -9.84
C SER A 155 -45.60 4.60 -9.48
N ALA A 156 -45.16 5.71 -8.89
CA ALA A 156 -46.06 6.83 -8.56
C ALA A 156 -46.58 7.51 -9.83
N VAL A 157 -45.72 7.71 -10.84
CA VAL A 157 -46.08 8.32 -12.13
C VAL A 157 -47.00 7.40 -12.92
N GLU A 158 -46.74 6.09 -12.97
CA GLU A 158 -47.61 5.12 -13.66
C GLU A 158 -49.07 5.11 -13.15
N ARG A 159 -49.31 5.48 -11.89
CA ARG A 159 -50.68 5.58 -11.34
C ARG A 159 -51.40 6.89 -11.70
N ILE A 160 -50.66 7.90 -12.17
CA ILE A 160 -51.19 9.23 -12.52
C ILE A 160 -51.48 9.31 -14.03
N SER A 161 -50.70 8.57 -14.83
CA SER A 161 -50.96 8.28 -16.25
C SER A 161 -52.33 7.63 -16.47
#